data_AF-A0A2E8R3F8-F1
#
_entry.id   AF-A0A2E8R3F8-F1
#
_cell.length_a   1.000
_cell.length_b   1.000
_cell.length_c   1.000
_cell.angle_alpha   90.00
_cell.angle_beta   90.00
_cell.angle_gamma   90.00
#
_symmetry.space_group_name_H-M   'P 1'
#
loop_
_entity.id
_entity.type
_entity.pdbx_description
1 polymer ?
#
loop_
_entity_poly.entity_id
_entity_poly.type
_entity_poly.pdbx_seq_one_letter_code
_entity_poly.pdbx_strand_id
1 'polypeptide(L)' 'MNKNIDKLLHVMTRLRDPQSGCPWDIEQNFETIAPYTIEEAYEVAQAIQD' A
#
# COMPACT_ATOMS: atom_id res chain seq x y z
N MET A 1 20.70 3.63 -0.52
CA MET A 1 19.24 3.48 -0.44
C MET A 1 18.78 3.71 0.99
N ASN A 2 17.55 4.21 1.15
CA ASN A 2 16.97 4.52 2.46
C ASN A 2 16.47 3.22 3.11
N LYS A 3 17.13 2.80 4.19
CA LYS A 3 16.86 1.53 4.90
C LYS A 3 15.38 1.33 5.28
N ASN A 4 14.61 2.40 5.47
CA ASN A 4 13.19 2.29 5.83
C ASN A 4 12.32 1.97 4.61
N ILE A 5 12.61 2.59 3.46
CA ILE A 5 11.92 2.28 2.21
C ILE A 5 12.23 0.85 1.77
N ASP A 6 13.47 0.39 1.95
CA ASP A 6 13.86 -0.98 1.61
C ASP A 6 13.08 -2.02 2.42
N LYS A 7 12.80 -1.74 3.70
CA LYS A 7 11.93 -2.59 4.55
C LYS A 7 10.49 -2.59 4.06
N LEU A 8 9.94 -1.44 3.70
CA LEU A 8 8.58 -1.35 3.16
C LEU A 8 8.45 -2.15 1.86
N LEU A 9 9.40 -1.99 0.94
CA LEU A 9 9.44 -2.76 -0.31
C LEU A 9 9.52 -4.26 -0.04
N HIS A 10 10.35 -4.69 0.92
CA HIS A 10 10.43 -6.10 1.30
C HIS A 10 9.09 -6.65 1.80
N VAL A 11 8.36 -5.88 2.63
CA VAL A 11 7.01 -6.27 3.09
C VAL A 11 6.04 -6.37 1.91
N MET A 12 6.01 -5.36 1.02
CA MET A 12 5.13 -5.39 -0.15
C MET A 12 5.41 -6.57 -1.09
N THR A 13 6.68 -6.92 -1.29
CA THR A 13 7.06 -8.12 -2.05
C THR A 13 6.54 -9.39 -1.40
N ARG A 14 6.62 -9.50 -0.07
CA ARG A 14 6.12 -10.68 0.67
C ARG A 14 4.60 -10.80 0.60
N LEU A 15 3.87 -9.68 0.71
CA LEU A 15 2.42 -9.66 0.65
C LEU A 15 1.89 -10.02 -0.74
N ARG A 16 2.59 -9.63 -1.81
CA ARG A 16 2.18 -9.85 -3.20
C ARG A 16 2.84 -11.07 -3.87
N ASP A 17 3.49 -11.93 -3.09
CA ASP A 17 4.08 -13.16 -3.62
C ASP A 17 2.98 -14.08 -4.19
N PRO A 18 3.06 -14.52 -5.47
CA PRO A 18 1.98 -15.28 -6.10
C PRO A 18 1.70 -16.66 -5.50
N GLN A 19 2.65 -17.23 -4.73
CA GLN A 19 2.53 -18.58 -4.20
C GLN A 19 2.13 -18.58 -2.72
N SER A 20 2.57 -17.58 -1.95
CA SER A 20 2.49 -17.55 -0.49
C SER A 20 2.05 -16.21 0.09
N GLY A 21 1.75 -15.22 -0.75
CA GLY A 21 1.29 -13.89 -0.35
C GLY A 21 -0.13 -13.88 0.22
N CYS A 22 -0.54 -12.69 0.67
CA CYS A 22 -1.89 -12.46 1.15
C CYS A 22 -2.88 -12.51 -0.04
N PRO A 23 -3.94 -13.34 0.00
CA PRO A 23 -4.89 -13.46 -1.11
C PRO A 23 -5.47 -12.11 -1.55
N TRP A 24 -5.81 -11.25 -0.60
CA TRP A 24 -6.36 -9.93 -0.89
C TRP A 24 -5.37 -9.03 -1.63
N ASP A 25 -4.11 -9.00 -1.21
CA ASP A 25 -3.05 -8.17 -1.83
C ASP A 25 -2.68 -8.65 -3.24
N ILE A 26 -2.76 -9.97 -3.48
CA ILE A 26 -2.52 -10.58 -4.79
C ILE A 26 -3.60 -10.17 -5.78
N GLU A 27 -4.86 -10.12 -5.34
CA GLU A 27 -6.01 -9.75 -6.18
C GLU A 27 -6.07 -8.25 -6.52
N GLN A 28 -5.37 -7.40 -5.78
CA GLN A 28 -5.39 -5.95 -6.02
C GLN A 28 -4.74 -5.56 -7.36
N ASN A 29 -5.34 -4.58 -8.03
CA ASN A 29 -4.79 -3.94 -9.22
C ASN A 29 -4.86 -2.41 -9.11
N PHE A 30 -4.45 -1.67 -10.14
CA PHE A 30 -4.46 -0.21 -10.10
C PHE A 30 -5.87 0.39 -9.91
N GLU A 31 -6.89 -0.24 -10.51
CA GLU A 31 -8.28 0.24 -10.41
C GLU A 31 -8.83 0.03 -8.99
N THR A 32 -8.51 -1.10 -8.34
CA THR A 32 -8.98 -1.38 -6.98
C THR A 32 -8.28 -0.53 -5.92
N ILE A 33 -7.02 -0.14 -6.15
CA ILE A 33 -6.23 0.69 -5.21
C ILE A 33 -6.50 2.19 -5.36
N ALA A 34 -6.91 2.64 -6.53
CA ALA A 34 -7.18 4.05 -6.81
C ALA A 34 -8.13 4.75 -5.81
N PRO A 35 -9.31 4.20 -5.46
CA PRO A 35 -10.20 4.86 -4.49
C PRO A 35 -9.55 5.02 -3.11
N TYR A 36 -8.81 4.02 -2.63
CA TYR A 36 -8.11 4.10 -1.33
C TYR A 36 -6.99 5.14 -1.35
N THR A 37 -6.29 5.30 -2.48
CA THR A 37 -5.27 6.35 -2.62
C THR A 37 -5.87 7.75 -2.49
N ILE A 38 -7.09 7.94 -2.99
CA ILE A 38 -7.82 9.21 -2.86
C ILE A 38 -8.26 9.43 -1.42
N GLU A 39 -8.82 8.42 -0.77
CA GLU A 39 -9.24 8.47 0.64
C GLU A 39 -8.09 8.89 1.55
N GLU A 40 -6.95 8.20 1.46
CA GLU A 40 -5.74 8.50 2.26
C GLU A 40 -5.23 9.93 2.04
N ALA A 41 -5.34 10.48 0.82
CA ALA A 41 -4.96 11.86 0.55
C ALA A 41 -5.87 12.88 1.28
N TYR A 42 -7.17 12.59 1.38
CA TYR A 42 -8.10 13.40 2.17
C TYR A 42 -7.87 13.22 3.67
N GLU A 43 -7.56 12.01 4.13
CA GLU A 43 -7.21 11.77 5.54
C GLU A 43 -5.95 12.53 5.96
N VAL A 44 -4.92 12.54 5.12
CA VAL A 44 -3.71 13.35 5.35
C VAL A 44 -4.05 14.85 5.42
N ALA A 45 -4.90 15.34 4.52
CA ALA A 45 -5.33 16.74 4.54
C ALA A 45 -6.10 17.09 5.82
N GLN A 46 -7.01 16.20 6.26
CA GLN A 46 -7.76 16.33 7.50
C GLN A 46 -6.82 16.36 8.71
N ALA A 47 -5.86 15.43 8.80
CA ALA A 47 -4.90 15.35 9.89
C ALA A 47 -3.96 16.57 10.02
N ILE A 48 -3.81 17.36 8.95
CA ILE A 48 -3.08 18.64 8.97
C ILE A 48 -3.95 19.79 9.48
N GLN A 49 -5.27 19.69 9.30
CA GLN A 49 -6.23 20.75 9.64
C GLN A 49 -6.73 20.69 11.09
N ASP A 50 -6.64 19.53 11.74
CA ASP A 50 -7.00 19.29 13.15
C ASP A 50 -5.85 19.55 14.13
#